data_AF-A0A516KI96-F1
#
_entry.id   AF-A0A516KI96-F1
#
_cell.length_a   1.000
_cell.length_b   1.000
_cell.length_c   1.000
_cell.angle_alpha   90.00
_cell.angle_beta   90.00
_cell.angle_gamma   90.00
#
_symmetry.space_group_name_H-M   'P 1'
#
loop_
_entity.id
_entity.type
_entity.pdbx_description
1 polymer ?
#
loop_
_entity_poly.entity_id
_entity_poly.type
_entity_poly.pdbx_seq_one_letter_code
_entity_poly.pdbx_strand_id
1 'polypeptide(L)' 'MCGTIEDPLKIKKIVSFINNAMDWTDDIEPHKNRMWMKIGSLNMEVLFEAEKEIYLRSDEGIKMMKPDPEFLKLITF' A
#
# COMPACT_ATOMS: atom_id res chain seq x y z
N MET A 1 -11.65 -5.87 2.22
CA MET A 1 -11.08 -7.14 1.71
C MET A 1 -9.76 -7.38 2.42
N CYS A 2 -9.42 -8.62 2.74
CA CYS A 2 -8.15 -9.00 3.37
C CYS A 2 -7.41 -9.97 2.46
N GLY A 3 -6.17 -9.64 2.06
CA GLY A 3 -5.39 -10.46 1.12
C GLY A 3 -3.98 -10.76 1.65
N THR A 4 -3.43 -11.91 1.29
CA THR A 4 -2.06 -12.30 1.66
C THR A 4 -1.21 -12.43 0.41
N ILE A 5 -0.04 -11.80 0.40
CA ILE A 5 0.96 -11.91 -0.66
C ILE A 5 2.19 -12.62 -0.10
N GLU A 6 2.42 -13.84 -0.60
CA GLU A 6 3.56 -14.69 -0.21
C GLU A 6 4.59 -14.89 -1.35
N ASP A 7 4.24 -14.52 -2.59
CA ASP A 7 5.15 -14.60 -3.74
C ASP A 7 6.35 -13.67 -3.54
N PRO A 8 7.59 -14.20 -3.41
CA PRO A 8 8.79 -13.40 -3.15
C PRO A 8 9.07 -12.34 -4.22
N LEU A 9 8.75 -12.61 -5.49
CA LEU A 9 8.96 -11.64 -6.58
C LEU A 9 7.96 -10.49 -6.47
N LYS A 10 6.69 -10.78 -6.12
CA LYS A 10 5.69 -9.73 -5.88
C LYS A 10 6.04 -8.92 -4.64
N ILE A 11 6.42 -9.58 -3.54
CA ILE A 11 6.86 -8.92 -2.31
C ILE A 11 8.00 -7.94 -2.61
N LYS A 12 9.04 -8.38 -3.33
CA LYS A 12 10.18 -7.52 -3.68
C LYS A 12 9.76 -6.29 -4.46
N LYS A 13 8.83 -6.42 -5.43
CA LYS A 13 8.29 -5.28 -6.18
C LYS A 13 7.52 -4.31 -5.28
N ILE A 14 6.63 -4.84 -4.44
CA ILE A 14 5.83 -4.03 -3.50
C ILE A 14 6.73 -3.25 -2.53
N VAL A 15 7.74 -3.91 -1.96
CA VAL A 15 8.73 -3.26 -1.08
C VAL A 15 9.49 -2.16 -1.81
N SER A 16 9.79 -2.34 -3.11
CA SER A 16 10.38 -1.28 -3.92
C SER A 16 9.47 -0.05 -4.05
N PHE A 17 8.16 -0.23 -4.21
CA PHE A 17 7.21 0.89 -4.22
C PHE A 17 7.18 1.60 -2.86
N ILE A 18 7.05 0.83 -1.78
CA ILE A 18 7.04 1.34 -0.40
C ILE A 18 8.31 2.14 -0.12
N ASN A 19 9.48 1.64 -0.47
CA ASN A 19 10.75 2.32 -0.20
C ASN A 19 10.95 3.61 -1.01
N ASN A 20 10.29 3.73 -2.18
CA ASN A 20 10.30 4.96 -2.97
C ASN A 20 9.16 5.93 -2.60
N ALA A 21 8.21 5.49 -1.78
CA ALA A 21 7.13 6.33 -1.28
C ALA A 21 7.63 7.28 -0.19
N MET A 22 7.01 8.45 -0.14
CA MET A 22 7.36 9.51 0.80
C MET A 22 6.78 9.17 2.18
N ASP A 23 7.55 9.40 3.24
CA ASP A 23 7.01 9.29 4.59
C ASP A 23 5.94 10.36 4.82
N TRP A 24 4.84 9.98 5.45
CA TRP A 24 3.70 10.85 5.70
C TRP A 24 3.40 10.90 7.20
N THR A 25 3.34 12.12 7.75
CA THR A 25 3.15 12.35 9.19
C THR A 25 1.87 13.07 9.53
N ASP A 26 1.15 13.59 8.53
CA ASP A 26 -0.07 14.36 8.73
C ASP A 26 -1.31 13.46 8.67
N ASP A 27 -2.47 14.05 8.98
CA ASP A 27 -3.74 13.35 8.88
C ASP A 27 -4.01 12.87 7.45
N ILE A 28 -4.52 11.65 7.35
CA ILE A 28 -4.92 11.07 6.06
C ILE A 28 -6.35 11.47 5.77
N GLU A 29 -6.57 12.09 4.60
CA GLU A 29 -7.93 12.40 4.15
C GLU A 29 -8.78 11.14 4.00
N PRO A 30 -10.12 11.21 4.15
CA PRO A 30 -10.98 10.05 3.99
C PRO A 30 -10.85 9.41 2.61
N HIS A 31 -10.59 8.11 2.60
CA HIS A 31 -10.58 7.26 1.40
C HIS A 31 -11.77 6.28 1.42
N LYS A 32 -12.47 6.17 0.30
CA LYS A 32 -13.59 5.25 0.09
C LYS A 32 -13.12 3.79 0.05
N ASN A 33 -11.97 3.54 -0.57
CA ASN A 33 -11.41 2.19 -0.63
C ASN A 33 -10.28 2.04 0.37
N ARG A 34 -10.42 1.02 1.20
CA ARG A 34 -9.37 0.55 2.10
C ARG A 34 -9.24 -0.96 1.97
N MET A 35 -8.01 -1.44 2.00
CA MET A 35 -7.70 -2.85 1.94
C MET A 35 -6.66 -3.18 2.98
N TRP A 36 -6.90 -4.23 3.76
CA TRP A 36 -5.91 -4.78 4.66
C TRP A 36 -5.19 -5.90 3.94
N MET A 37 -3.87 -5.96 4.06
CA MET A 37 -3.09 -7.01 3.44
C MET A 37 -1.88 -7.38 4.25
N LYS A 38 -1.48 -8.65 4.10
CA LYS A 38 -0.26 -9.18 4.68
C LYS A 38 0.76 -9.43 3.57
N ILE A 39 1.90 -8.75 3.62
CA ILE A 39 2.98 -8.84 2.64
C ILE A 39 4.16 -9.51 3.35
N GLY A 40 4.35 -10.81 3.12
CA GLY A 40 5.27 -11.61 3.93
C GLY A 40 4.90 -11.56 5.42
N SER A 41 5.76 -10.96 6.25
CA SER A 41 5.50 -10.76 7.69
C SER A 41 4.87 -9.40 8.03
N LEU A 42 4.78 -8.48 7.07
CA LEU A 42 4.29 -7.12 7.29
C LEU A 42 2.77 -7.05 7.14
N ASN A 43 2.07 -6.49 8.13
CA ASN A 43 0.67 -6.12 8.00
C ASN A 43 0.58 -4.67 7.51
N MET A 44 -0.26 -4.43 6.51
CA MET A 44 -0.41 -3.12 5.87
C MET A 44 -1.87 -2.83 5.56
N GLU A 45 -2.30 -1.61 5.85
CA GLU A 45 -3.53 -1.01 5.34
C GLU A 45 -3.19 -0.13 4.14
N VAL A 46 -3.89 -0.35 3.04
CA VAL A 46 -3.78 0.45 1.81
C VAL A 46 -5.07 1.24 1.64
N LEU A 47 -4.94 2.57 1.62
CA LEU A 47 -6.03 3.51 1.37
C LEU A 47 -5.84 4.09 -0.03
N PHE A 48 -6.84 3.98 -0.91
CA PHE A 48 -6.67 4.35 -2.32
C PHE A 48 -7.99 4.77 -2.99
N GLU A 49 -7.91 5.71 -3.93
CA GLU A 49 -8.98 6.07 -4.87
C GLU A 49 -8.36 6.41 -6.24
N ALA A 50 -9.14 6.29 -7.33
CA ALA A 50 -8.61 6.43 -8.69
C ALA A 50 -7.93 7.79 -8.96
N GLU A 51 -8.37 8.85 -8.29
CA GLU A 51 -7.89 10.22 -8.48
C GLU A 51 -7.14 10.78 -7.27
N LYS A 52 -6.84 9.94 -6.26
CA LYS A 52 -6.13 10.34 -5.03
C LYS A 52 -4.83 9.59 -4.86
N GLU A 53 -3.98 10.12 -4.00
CA GLU A 53 -2.81 9.44 -3.48
C GLU A 53 -3.16 8.10 -2.84
N ILE A 54 -2.17 7.21 -2.80
CA ILE A 54 -2.24 5.94 -2.09
C ILE A 54 -1.49 6.11 -0.78
N TYR A 55 -2.16 5.77 0.32
CA TYR A 55 -1.53 5.73 1.64
C TYR A 55 -1.32 4.28 2.08
N LEU A 56 -0.11 4.01 2.55
CA LEU A 56 0.37 2.70 3.00
C LEU A 56 0.65 2.82 4.49
N ARG A 57 -0.23 2.27 5.32
CA ARG A 57 -0.13 2.33 6.79
C ARG A 57 0.30 0.98 7.33
N SER A 58 1.34 0.96 8.15
CA SER A 58 1.78 -0.20 8.91
C SER A 58 2.08 0.19 10.36
N ASP A 59 2.51 -0.79 11.16
CA ASP A 59 2.99 -0.54 12.52
C ASP A 59 4.25 0.34 12.57
N GLU A 60 4.97 0.46 11.46
CA GLU A 60 6.20 1.26 11.34
C GLU A 60 5.93 2.73 10.98
N GLY A 61 4.74 3.05 10.46
CA GLY A 61 4.37 4.40 10.05
C GLY A 61 3.45 4.44 8.84
N ILE A 62 3.34 5.62 8.24
CA ILE A 62 2.53 5.86 7.05
C ILE A 62 3.46 6.34 5.94
N LYS A 63 3.28 5.79 4.75
CA LYS A 63 3.88 6.30 3.52
C LYS A 63 2.80 6.71 2.53
N MET A 64 3.11 7.71 1.72
CA MET A 64 2.26 8.23 0.65
C MET A 64 2.96 8.11 -0.70
N MET A 65 2.21 7.68 -1.71
CA MET A 65 2.67 7.65 -3.09
C MET A 65 1.56 8.09 -4.04
N LYS A 66 1.96 8.56 -5.23
CA LYS A 66 1.00 8.79 -6.32
C LYS A 66 0.35 7.47 -6.74
N PRO A 67 -0.89 7.50 -7.25
CA PRO A 67 -1.53 6.31 -7.76
C PRO A 67 -0.71 5.72 -8.91
N ASP A 68 -0.28 4.47 -8.72
CA ASP A 68 0.54 3.74 -9.68
C ASP A 68 -0.21 2.48 -10.17
N PRO A 69 -0.52 2.37 -11.48
CA PRO A 69 -1.25 1.23 -12.03
C PRO A 69 -0.54 -0.11 -11.83
N GLU A 70 0.80 -0.14 -11.80
CA GLU A 70 1.55 -1.37 -11.55
C GLU A 70 1.42 -1.80 -10.10
N PHE A 71 1.48 -0.85 -9.17
CA PHE A 71 1.23 -1.14 -7.75
C PHE A 71 -0.19 -1.69 -7.54
N LEU A 72 -1.20 -1.03 -8.12
CA LEU A 72 -2.59 -1.47 -8.03
C LEU A 72 -2.79 -2.90 -8.58
N LYS A 73 -2.15 -3.26 -9.69
CA LYS A 73 -2.18 -4.62 -10.23
C LYS A 73 -1.55 -5.66 -9.31
N LEU A 74 -0.53 -5.29 -8.53
CA LEU A 74 0.14 -6.20 -7.61
C LEU A 74 -0.71 -6.52 -6.38
N ILE A 75 -1.54 -5.57 -5.94
CA ILE A 75 -2.36 -5.69 -4.74
C ILE A 75 -3.81 -6.11 -5.03
N THR A 76 -4.23 -6.13 -6.29
CA THR A 76 -5.57 -6.58 -6.70
C THR A 76 -5.57 -8.09 -6.96
N PHE A 77 -6.61 -8.78 -6.48
CA PHE A 77 -6.81 -10.23 -6.63
C PHE A 77 -8.21 -10.50 -7.20
#